data_AF-A0A4T2GSN3-F1
#
_entry.id   AF-A0A4T2GSN3-F1
#
_cell.length_a   1.000
_cell.length_b   1.000
_cell.length_c   1.000
_cell.angle_alpha   90.00
_cell.angle_beta   90.00
_cell.angle_gamma   90.00
#
_symmetry.space_group_name_H-M   'P 1'
#
loop_
_entity.id
_entity.type
_entity.pdbx_description
1 polymer ?
#
loop_
_entity_poly.entity_id
_entity_poly.type
_entity_poly.pdbx_seq_one_letter_code
_entity_poly.pdbx_strand_id
1 'polypeptide(L)'
;MSERKISPQSLKNLTKANQEMNQLTRESIETALLFLMEKKDLKQISISELVKKAGVSRNAFYRNYKSKEEILEVYYERTSSNLKKKWHDLQDKVQKDGVKQSFADFVQEQKRKAEQSKTLSNVSQWIKEKTKRD
;
A
#
# COMPACT_ATOMS: atom_id res chain seq x y z
N MET A 1 -32.51 -15.77 25.48
CA MET A 1 -31.93 -15.14 24.29
C MET A 1 -31.34 -16.25 23.42
N SER A 2 -31.84 -16.45 22.21
CA SER A 2 -31.31 -17.49 21.30
C SER A 2 -29.95 -17.06 20.76
N GLU A 3 -28.94 -17.92 20.89
CA GLU A 3 -27.64 -17.71 20.26
C GLU A 3 -27.82 -17.70 18.73
N ARG A 4 -27.56 -16.55 18.09
CA ARG A 4 -27.49 -16.49 16.64
C ARG A 4 -26.18 -17.14 16.20
N LYS A 5 -26.25 -18.38 15.71
CA LYS A 5 -25.10 -19.07 15.11
C LYS A 5 -24.78 -18.44 13.75
N ILE A 6 -23.64 -17.77 13.66
CA ILE A 6 -23.12 -17.21 12.40
C ILE A 6 -22.68 -18.37 11.50
N SER A 7 -23.03 -18.34 10.22
CA SER A 7 -22.62 -19.40 9.29
C SER A 7 -21.11 -19.39 9.05
N PRO A 8 -20.46 -20.56 8.82
CA PRO A 8 -19.02 -20.64 8.57
C PRO A 8 -18.56 -19.75 7.41
N GLN A 9 -19.37 -19.64 6.35
CA GLN A 9 -19.06 -18.77 5.22
C GLN A 9 -19.08 -17.28 5.58
N SER A 10 -20.01 -16.86 6.44
CA SER A 10 -20.07 -15.48 6.93
C SER A 10 -18.87 -15.14 7.81
N LEU A 11 -18.43 -16.08 8.65
CA LEU A 11 -17.20 -15.93 9.44
C LEU A 11 -15.97 -15.77 8.53
N LYS A 12 -15.86 -16.59 7.48
CA LYS A 12 -14.76 -16.48 6.50
C LYS A 12 -14.74 -15.12 5.81
N ASN A 13 -15.91 -14.63 5.36
CA ASN A 13 -16.03 -13.34 4.71
C ASN A 13 -15.64 -12.18 5.65
N LEU A 14 -16.09 -12.23 6.91
CA LEU A 14 -15.75 -11.23 7.91
C LEU A 14 -14.25 -11.19 8.20
N THR A 15 -13.60 -12.36 8.32
CA THR A 15 -12.14 -12.45 8.51
C THR A 15 -11.39 -11.82 7.34
N LYS A 16 -11.81 -12.09 6.09
CA LYS A 16 -11.20 -11.49 4.90
C LYS A 16 -11.36 -9.98 4.88
N ALA A 17 -12.56 -9.48 5.15
CA ALA A 17 -12.83 -8.04 5.20
C ALA A 17 -11.99 -7.33 6.27
N ASN A 18 -11.82 -7.96 7.44
CA ASN A 18 -10.96 -7.44 8.50
C ASN A 18 -9.48 -7.39 8.08
N GLN A 19 -8.99 -8.40 7.37
CA GLN A 19 -7.62 -8.41 6.84
C GLN A 19 -7.40 -7.30 5.81
N GLU A 20 -8.35 -7.12 4.89
CA GLU A 20 -8.33 -6.05 3.88
C GLU A 20 -8.36 -4.66 4.53
N MET A 21 -9.25 -4.46 5.51
CA MET A 21 -9.34 -3.20 6.25
C MET A 21 -8.05 -2.90 7.03
N ASN A 22 -7.43 -3.92 7.63
CA ASN A 22 -6.16 -3.74 8.32
C ASN A 22 -5.03 -3.38 7.34
N GLN A 23 -5.01 -4.00 6.16
CA GLN A 23 -4.06 -3.66 5.11
C GLN A 23 -4.22 -2.21 4.64
N LEU A 24 -5.45 -1.78 4.35
CA LEU A 24 -5.74 -0.40 3.95
C LEU A 24 -5.34 0.62 5.03
N THR A 25 -5.58 0.29 6.30
CA THR A 25 -5.17 1.12 7.44
C THR A 25 -3.65 1.31 7.46
N ARG A 26 -2.88 0.23 7.30
CA ARG A 26 -1.41 0.27 7.24
C ARG A 26 -0.90 1.14 6.08
N GLU A 27 -1.42 0.91 4.88
CA GLU A 27 -1.05 1.67 3.69
C GLU A 27 -1.35 3.16 3.84
N SER A 28 -2.48 3.51 4.45
CA SER A 28 -2.87 4.90 4.72
C SER A 28 -1.90 5.57 5.71
N ILE A 29 -1.51 4.86 6.78
CA ILE A 29 -0.53 5.35 7.77
C ILE A 29 0.85 5.54 7.13
N GLU A 30 1.34 4.54 6.40
CA GLU A 30 2.65 4.58 5.74
C GLU A 30 2.74 5.73 4.73
N THR A 31 1.72 5.87 3.88
CA THR A 31 1.66 6.93 2.86
C THR A 31 1.60 8.32 3.51
N ALA A 32 0.81 8.47 4.58
CA ALA A 32 0.75 9.72 5.33
C ALA A 32 2.09 10.08 5.97
N LEU A 33 2.82 9.09 6.50
CA LEU A 33 4.14 9.32 7.09
C LEU A 33 5.13 9.81 6.04
N LEU A 34 5.22 9.13 4.88
CA LEU A 34 6.10 9.54 3.79
C LEU A 34 5.80 10.97 3.32
N PHE A 35 4.51 11.31 3.13
CA PHE A 35 4.09 12.65 2.75
C PHE A 35 4.46 13.73 3.78
N LEU A 36 4.40 13.41 5.08
CA LEU A 36 4.80 14.34 6.13
C LEU A 36 6.32 14.49 6.19
N MET A 37 7.07 13.41 5.95
CA MET A 37 8.53 13.40 5.93
C MET A 37 9.13 14.20 4.77
N GLU A 38 8.39 14.40 3.67
CA GLU A 38 8.78 15.35 2.62
C GLU A 38 8.87 16.80 3.12
N LYS A 39 8.22 17.12 4.25
CA LYS A 39 8.06 18.49 4.74
C LYS A 39 8.78 18.78 6.04
N LYS A 40 9.05 17.74 6.85
CA LYS A 40 9.66 17.89 8.18
C LYS A 40 10.33 16.60 8.62
N ASP A 41 11.25 16.70 9.56
CA ASP A 41 11.93 15.53 10.11
C ASP A 41 10.97 14.60 10.85
N LEU A 42 11.24 13.29 10.80
CA LEU A 42 10.46 12.26 11.50
C LEU A 42 10.22 12.59 12.97
N LYS A 43 11.25 13.12 13.65
CA LYS A 43 11.18 13.49 15.08
C LYS A 43 10.11 14.54 15.36
N GLN A 44 9.86 15.45 14.43
CA GLN A 44 8.88 16.54 14.54
C GLN A 44 7.45 16.09 14.24
N ILE A 45 7.26 14.93 13.62
CA ILE A 45 5.93 14.38 13.31
C ILE A 45 5.35 13.75 14.58
N SER A 46 4.20 14.25 15.03
CA SER A 46 3.46 13.63 16.14
C SER A 46 2.53 12.52 15.63
N ILE A 47 2.20 11.54 16.49
CA ILE A 47 1.21 10.52 16.15
C ILE A 47 -0.14 11.15 15.82
N SER A 48 -0.55 12.20 16.55
CA SER A 48 -1.79 12.94 16.29
C SER A 48 -1.86 13.52 14.88
N GLU A 49 -0.77 14.13 14.43
CA GLU A 49 -0.69 14.70 13.09
C GLU A 49 -0.71 13.61 12.03
N LEU A 50 0.07 12.55 12.25
CA LEU A 50 0.14 11.40 11.35
C LEU A 50 -1.23 10.74 11.16
N VAL A 51 -1.93 10.40 12.24
CA VAL A 51 -3.23 9.73 12.14
C VAL A 51 -4.31 10.65 11.56
N LYS A 52 -4.23 11.96 11.83
CA LYS A 52 -5.10 12.97 11.20
C LYS A 52 -4.86 13.01 9.69
N LYS A 53 -3.61 12.97 9.24
CA LYS A 53 -3.26 12.94 7.82
C LYS A 53 -3.68 11.62 7.15
N ALA A 54 -3.53 10.50 7.85
CA ALA A 54 -3.90 9.16 7.36
C ALA A 54 -5.42 8.89 7.37
N GLY A 55 -6.22 9.71 8.05
CA GLY A 55 -7.66 9.49 8.17
C GLY A 55 -8.03 8.29 9.05
N VAL A 56 -7.20 7.97 10.05
CA VAL A 56 -7.40 6.84 10.96
C VAL A 56 -7.43 7.29 12.42
N SER A 57 -7.93 6.45 13.32
CA SER A 57 -7.87 6.73 14.76
C SER A 57 -6.50 6.41 15.35
N ARG A 58 -6.14 7.03 16.48
CA ARG A 58 -4.93 6.66 17.24
C ARG A 58 -4.96 5.18 17.65
N ASN A 59 -6.12 4.64 18.01
CA ASN A 59 -6.26 3.21 18.33
C ASN A 59 -5.94 2.34 17.10
N ALA A 60 -6.35 2.75 15.90
CA ALA A 60 -6.02 2.04 14.67
C ALA A 60 -4.52 2.06 14.37
N PHE A 61 -3.85 3.18 14.67
CA PHE A 61 -2.40 3.26 14.65
C PHE A 61 -1.78 2.26 15.63
N TYR A 62 -2.14 2.32 16.92
CA TYR A 62 -1.51 1.48 17.95
C TYR A 62 -1.82 -0.02 17.83
N ARG A 63 -2.87 -0.41 17.11
CA ARG A 63 -3.11 -1.81 16.73
C ARG A 63 -2.13 -2.31 15.66
N ASN A 64 -1.54 -1.41 14.88
CA ASN A 64 -0.67 -1.75 13.75
C ASN A 64 0.81 -1.45 14.03
N TYR A 65 1.10 -0.38 14.78
CA TYR A 65 2.45 0.09 15.06
C TYR A 65 2.56 0.64 16.49
N LYS A 66 3.69 0.38 17.13
CA LYS A 66 4.10 0.87 18.44
C LYS A 66 4.70 2.28 18.35
N SER A 67 5.33 2.61 17.23
CA SER A 67 5.97 3.91 17.01
C SER A 67 5.96 4.32 15.53
N LYS A 68 6.34 5.56 15.24
CA LYS A 68 6.47 6.05 13.86
C LYS A 68 7.74 5.54 13.18
N GLU A 69 8.74 5.15 13.97
CA GLU A 69 9.98 4.54 13.52
C GLU A 69 9.74 3.10 13.03
N GLU A 70 8.92 2.32 13.75
CA GLU A 70 8.56 0.95 13.35
C GLU A 70 7.87 0.92 11.97
N ILE A 71 7.13 1.97 11.61
CA ILE A 71 6.55 2.11 10.26
C ILE A 71 7.63 2.02 9.20
N LEU A 72 8.74 2.73 9.37
CA LEU A 72 9.82 2.77 8.39
C LEU A 72 10.58 1.44 8.36
N GLU A 73 10.80 0.81 9.51
CA GLU A 73 11.42 -0.50 9.61
C GLU A 73 10.62 -1.54 8.83
N VAL A 74 9.32 -1.69 9.13
CA VAL A 74 8.42 -2.63 8.46
C VAL A 74 8.31 -2.31 6.97
N TYR A 75 8.19 -1.03 6.61
CA TYR A 75 8.12 -0.60 5.22
C TYR A 75 9.40 -0.95 4.44
N TYR A 76 10.56 -0.72 5.04
CA TYR A 76 11.86 -1.02 4.47
C TYR A 76 12.07 -2.53 4.29
N GLU A 77 11.79 -3.32 5.32
CA GLU A 77 11.88 -4.79 5.25
C GLU A 77 11.00 -5.34 4.13
N ARG A 78 9.75 -4.89 4.06
CA ARG A 78 8.81 -5.31 3.02
C ARG A 78 9.30 -4.92 1.63
N THR A 79 9.75 -3.68 1.45
CA THR A 79 10.17 -3.15 0.15
C THR A 79 11.48 -3.79 -0.32
N SER A 80 12.45 -3.95 0.59
CA SER A 80 13.74 -4.59 0.29
C SER A 80 13.56 -6.08 -0.02
N SER A 81 12.70 -6.80 0.70
CA SER A 81 12.36 -8.19 0.39
C SER A 81 11.72 -8.32 -0.99
N ASN A 82 10.76 -7.46 -1.32
CA ASN A 82 10.14 -7.45 -2.64
C ASN A 82 11.14 -7.11 -3.76
N LEU A 83 12.07 -6.19 -3.51
CA LEU A 83 13.11 -5.84 -4.45
C LEU A 83 14.07 -7.01 -4.68
N LYS A 84 14.51 -7.69 -3.61
CA LYS A 84 15.37 -8.88 -3.69
C LYS A 84 14.72 -9.99 -4.52
N LYS A 85 13.42 -10.25 -4.31
CA LYS A 85 12.66 -11.23 -5.11
C LYS A 85 12.63 -10.86 -6.58
N LYS A 86 12.24 -9.61 -6.90
CA LYS A 86 12.21 -9.13 -8.29
C LYS A 86 13.58 -9.19 -8.96
N TRP A 87 14.64 -8.89 -8.21
CA TRP A 87 16.02 -8.99 -8.70
C TRP A 87 16.38 -10.44 -9.02
N HIS A 88 16.03 -11.38 -8.14
CA HIS A 88 16.25 -12.81 -8.36
C HIS A 88 15.48 -13.32 -9.58
N ASP A 89 14.18 -13.00 -9.68
CA ASP A 89 13.35 -13.38 -10.84
C ASP A 89 13.92 -12.82 -12.16
N LEU A 90 14.49 -11.61 -12.12
CA LEU A 90 15.13 -11.01 -13.28
C LEU A 90 16.42 -11.73 -13.64
N GLN A 91 17.25 -12.07 -12.65
CA GLN A 91 18.48 -12.83 -12.86
C GLN A 91 18.20 -14.18 -13.52
N ASP A 92 17.17 -14.89 -13.06
CA ASP A 92 16.76 -16.19 -13.63
C ASP A 92 16.31 -16.05 -15.09
N LYS A 93 15.54 -15.00 -15.41
CA LYS A 93 15.13 -14.68 -16.79
C LYS A 93 16.32 -14.35 -17.68
N VAL A 94 17.26 -13.54 -17.18
CA VAL A 94 18.46 -13.17 -17.92
C VAL A 94 19.33 -14.40 -18.21
N GLN A 95 19.44 -15.32 -17.25
CA GLN A 95 20.18 -16.57 -17.44
C GLN A 95 19.51 -17.50 -18.47
N LYS A 96 18.18 -17.54 -18.49
CA LYS A 96 17.41 -18.42 -19.38
C LYS A 96 17.27 -17.86 -20.81
N ASP A 97 16.88 -16.59 -20.93
CA ASP A 97 16.43 -15.97 -22.18
C ASP A 97 17.48 -15.00 -22.77
N GLY A 98 18.53 -14.69 -22.01
CA GLY A 98 19.57 -13.73 -22.37
C GLY A 98 19.14 -12.27 -22.16
N VAL A 99 20.13 -11.40 -21.93
CA VAL A 99 19.94 -9.98 -21.56
C VAL A 99 19.02 -9.22 -22.53
N LYS A 100 19.17 -9.45 -23.84
CA LYS A 100 18.39 -8.74 -24.87
C LYS A 100 16.89 -9.04 -24.76
N GLN A 101 16.53 -10.31 -24.57
CA GLN A 101 15.12 -10.71 -24.50
C GLN A 101 14.49 -10.31 -23.17
N SER A 102 15.19 -10.51 -22.05
CA SER A 102 14.68 -10.11 -20.73
C SER A 102 14.46 -8.60 -20.63
N PHE A 103 15.32 -7.79 -21.27
CA PHE A 103 15.13 -6.33 -21.33
C PHE A 103 13.93 -5.95 -22.21
N ALA A 104 13.76 -6.59 -23.37
CA ALA A 104 12.59 -6.36 -24.23
C ALA A 104 11.28 -6.69 -23.50
N ASP A 105 11.23 -7.84 -22.83
CA ASP A 105 10.06 -8.28 -22.05
C ASP A 105 9.78 -7.36 -20.87
N PHE A 106 10.83 -6.90 -20.18
CA PHE A 106 10.71 -5.92 -19.10
C PHE A 106 10.10 -4.60 -19.60
N VAL A 107 10.60 -4.05 -20.71
CA VAL A 107 10.10 -2.79 -21.29
C VAL A 107 8.64 -2.94 -21.73
N GLN A 108 8.27 -4.06 -22.35
CA GLN A 108 6.88 -4.35 -22.73
C GLN A 108 5.97 -4.45 -21.50
N GLU A 109 6.42 -5.13 -20.44
CA GLU A 109 5.67 -5.26 -19.20
C GLU A 109 5.48 -3.91 -18.48
N GLN A 110 6.49 -3.03 -18.48
CA GLN A 110 6.33 -1.68 -17.94
C GLN A 110 5.34 -0.84 -18.77
N LYS A 111 5.39 -0.95 -20.10
CA LYS A 111 4.44 -0.27 -21.00
C LYS A 111 3.00 -0.70 -20.72
N ARG A 112 2.76 -2.01 -20.60
CA ARG A 112 1.44 -2.58 -20.27
C ARG A 112 0.90 -2.10 -18.92
N LYS A 113 1.77 -2.02 -17.90
CA LYS A 113 1.41 -1.50 -16.56
C LYS A 113 1.07 -0.01 -16.57
N ALA A 114 1.82 0.79 -17.31
CA ALA A 114 1.53 2.21 -17.48
C ALA A 114 0.20 2.45 -18.22
N GLU A 115 -0.12 1.61 -19.21
CA GLU A 115 -1.41 1.65 -19.93
C GLU A 115 -2.59 1.24 -19.04
N GLN A 116 -2.43 0.22 -18.19
CA GLN A 116 -3.45 -0.13 -17.19
C GLN A 116 -3.63 0.98 -16.14
N SER A 117 -2.54 1.65 -15.73
CA SER A 117 -2.58 2.80 -14.81
C SER A 117 -3.28 4.04 -15.40
N LYS A 118 -3.38 4.19 -16.73
CA LYS A 118 -4.20 5.25 -17.34
C LYS A 118 -5.69 5.15 -16.96
N THR A 119 -6.18 4.03 -16.45
CA THR A 119 -7.52 3.99 -15.83
C THR A 119 -7.64 4.84 -14.56
N LEU A 120 -6.52 5.21 -13.92
CA LEU A 120 -6.46 6.21 -12.83
C LEU A 120 -6.49 7.66 -13.33
N SER A 121 -6.31 7.91 -14.64
CA SER A 121 -6.58 9.23 -15.22
C SER A 121 -8.07 9.60 -15.09
N ASN A 122 -8.96 8.60 -15.11
CA ASN A 122 -10.38 8.79 -14.80
C ASN A 122 -10.61 9.20 -13.35
N VAL A 123 -9.78 8.76 -12.40
CA VAL A 123 -9.87 9.19 -10.99
C VAL A 123 -9.47 10.66 -10.85
N SER A 124 -8.46 11.11 -11.60
CA SER A 124 -8.07 12.53 -11.64
C SER A 124 -9.12 13.40 -12.33
N GLN A 125 -9.79 12.91 -13.38
CA GLN A 125 -10.96 13.57 -13.98
C GLN A 125 -12.15 13.60 -13.00
N TRP A 126 -12.44 12.50 -12.30
CA TRP A 126 -13.51 12.41 -11.30
C TRP A 126 -13.28 13.33 -10.10
N ILE A 127 -12.04 13.44 -9.61
CA ILE A 127 -11.66 14.41 -8.57
C ILE A 127 -11.90 15.84 -9.09
N LYS A 128 -11.43 16.18 -10.30
CA LYS A 128 -11.67 17.49 -10.92
C LYS A 128 -13.15 17.83 -11.10
N GLU A 129 -14.00 16.85 -11.41
CA GLU A 129 -15.46 17.02 -11.54
C GLU A 129 -16.17 17.19 -10.19
N LYS A 130 -15.60 16.64 -9.09
CA LYS A 130 -16.13 16.85 -7.74
C LYS A 130 -15.64 18.14 -7.07
N THR A 131 -14.48 18.68 -7.45
CA THR A 131 -13.96 19.95 -6.90
C THR A 131 -14.51 21.20 -7.62
N LYS A 132 -15.26 21.05 -8.71
CA LYS A 132 -15.94 22.14 -9.44
C LYS A 132 -17.40 22.36 -9.04
N ARG A 133 -17.89 21.63 -8.03
CA ARG A 133 -19.22 21.84 -7.45
C ARG A 133 -19.07 22.39 -6.03
N ASP A 134 -18.61 23.63 -5.96
CA ASP A 134 -18.84 24.62 -4.90
C ASP A 134 -18.68 26.01 -5.54
#